data_AF-A0AAD9GHM4-F1
#
_entry.id   AF-A0AAD9GHM4-F1
#
_cell.length_a   1.000
_cell.length_b   1.000
_cell.length_c   1.000
_cell.angle_alpha   90.00
_cell.angle_beta   90.00
_cell.angle_gamma   90.00
#
_symmetry.space_group_name_H-M   'P 1'
#
loop_
_entity.id
_entity.type
_entity.pdbx_description
1 polymer ?
#
loop_
_entity_poly.entity_id
_entity_poly.type
_entity_poly.pdbx_seq_one_letter_code
_entity_poly.pdbx_strand_id
1 'polypeptide(L)'
;MGSNIAGVIRHFSGSNNAAITKDSTNSALYSTPGSAVVFSDIGRMDTLTPRQLRVLLQDAVTARVNDKMFWAKASSCCMALASQFKFFDILYVLESFAKVQLDDRTLLLELARNLVPHVSKMEIRHYIQAIDVFGQFGKFPEQLFMEVFYGIMRDCGKMYGSEYAAMFLCLSRWQIRNQQLLTTLCRALCENVSLLRYVELCQVASCARFLDVADQTFYLVLDEWQHKELQMSTFQELFDTAKSLRLQEVKWEPYEELLLKEFIKQSKELGDTDGINQLADPFDCLNFLRLLDSLSKEFLLSLTKWCADAVHNPPTRSQKRPESHDLVHLYNLVEEYNVDRTYIDKAILKFVTSKGGLQLRTPKPIATQYKANRKYIYADDPANPTRTRPPLHLTDDDIENVNAEEALKSVSRRLESEHITEILNDVEPLPRGIEFKKPKKPSTQSCGKASFRLKAKTFRHKNVAATQSF
;
A
#
# COMPACT_ATOMS: atom_id res chain seq x y z
N MET A 1 20.98 -31.10 -51.24
CA MET A 1 22.38 -30.93 -50.83
C MET A 1 22.48 -29.63 -50.08
N GLY A 2 22.65 -29.73 -48.77
CA GLY A 2 22.41 -28.66 -47.80
C GLY A 2 23.62 -27.80 -47.50
N SER A 3 23.33 -26.56 -47.13
CA SER A 3 24.24 -25.49 -46.77
C SER A 3 24.27 -25.24 -45.25
N ASN A 4 25.48 -25.20 -44.71
CA ASN A 4 26.01 -24.40 -43.57
C ASN A 4 25.09 -23.95 -42.42
N ILE A 5 25.52 -24.28 -41.19
CA ILE A 5 25.83 -23.33 -40.08
C ILE A 5 26.78 -24.06 -39.12
N ALA A 6 27.97 -23.48 -38.88
CA ALA A 6 28.93 -23.92 -37.87
C ALA A 6 29.10 -22.80 -36.83
N GLY A 7 28.77 -23.10 -35.57
CA GLY A 7 28.98 -22.21 -34.42
C GLY A 7 30.41 -22.28 -33.92
N VAL A 8 31.04 -21.12 -33.76
CA VAL A 8 32.40 -20.93 -33.26
C VAL A 8 32.36 -20.48 -31.80
N ILE A 9 33.07 -21.21 -30.94
CA ILE A 9 33.34 -20.94 -29.51
C ILE A 9 34.69 -20.22 -29.40
N ARG A 10 34.76 -19.10 -28.65
CA ARG A 10 35.96 -18.52 -27.99
C ARG A 10 35.52 -17.72 -26.75
N HIS A 11 35.78 -18.18 -25.53
CA HIS A 11 36.94 -17.92 -24.63
C HIS A 11 37.13 -16.48 -24.14
N PHE A 12 37.16 -16.31 -22.81
CA PHE A 12 38.08 -15.41 -22.11
C PHE A 12 38.60 -16.05 -20.82
N SER A 13 39.87 -15.78 -20.54
CA SER A 13 40.81 -16.42 -19.62
C SER A 13 41.28 -15.46 -18.51
N GLY A 14 41.81 -16.01 -17.41
CA GLY A 14 42.80 -15.36 -16.52
C GLY A 14 42.40 -15.43 -15.03
N SER A 15 42.86 -16.40 -14.24
CA SER A 15 44.18 -16.54 -13.57
C SER A 15 44.34 -15.73 -12.27
N ASN A 16 44.41 -16.42 -11.13
CA ASN A 16 45.56 -16.35 -10.22
C ASN A 16 45.49 -17.42 -9.12
N ASN A 17 46.61 -18.14 -8.97
CA ASN A 17 46.93 -19.08 -7.90
C ASN A 17 47.75 -18.38 -6.80
N ALA A 18 47.81 -19.04 -5.63
CA ALA A 18 48.62 -18.81 -4.41
C ALA A 18 47.87 -18.08 -3.28
N ALA A 19 47.76 -18.57 -2.04
CA ALA A 19 48.47 -19.65 -1.35
C ALA A 19 47.55 -20.30 -0.28
N ILE A 20 47.75 -21.61 -0.07
CA ILE A 20 47.05 -22.44 0.91
C ILE A 20 47.78 -22.36 2.25
N THR A 21 47.06 -22.08 3.34
CA THR A 21 47.40 -22.62 4.66
C THR A 21 46.15 -23.10 5.40
N LYS A 22 46.00 -24.43 5.35
CA LYS A 22 45.47 -25.39 6.35
C LYS A 22 43.98 -25.27 6.77
N ASP A 23 43.31 -26.43 6.72
CA ASP A 23 41.92 -26.75 7.09
C ASP A 23 40.80 -26.47 6.07
N SER A 24 40.93 -27.00 4.84
CA SER A 24 39.94 -26.81 3.77
C SER A 24 39.38 -28.10 3.15
N THR A 25 39.16 -29.18 3.90
CA THR A 25 38.46 -30.37 3.37
C THR A 25 36.93 -30.28 3.44
N ASN A 26 36.36 -29.34 4.22
CA ASN A 26 34.91 -29.11 4.29
C ASN A 26 34.40 -27.84 3.58
N SER A 27 35.30 -26.99 3.08
CA SER A 27 34.93 -25.67 2.54
C SER A 27 34.37 -25.70 1.10
N ALA A 28 34.52 -26.81 0.37
CA ALA A 28 34.07 -26.92 -1.02
C ALA A 28 32.58 -27.29 -1.17
N LEU A 29 31.91 -27.67 -0.08
CA LEU A 29 30.51 -28.13 -0.09
C LEU A 29 29.48 -27.00 0.03
N TYR A 30 29.90 -25.78 0.39
CA TYR A 30 28.99 -24.70 0.79
C TYR A 30 29.21 -23.46 -0.10
N SER A 31 28.19 -23.06 -0.84
CA SER A 31 28.25 -21.89 -1.73
C SER A 31 27.95 -20.57 -1.01
N THR A 32 27.30 -20.61 0.16
CA THR A 32 26.96 -19.42 0.97
C THR A 32 27.01 -19.69 2.48
N PRO A 33 27.20 -18.67 3.34
CA PRO A 33 27.12 -18.83 4.81
C PRO A 33 25.77 -19.40 5.29
N GLY A 34 24.68 -19.13 4.57
CA GLY A 34 23.36 -19.71 4.84
C GLY A 34 23.33 -21.23 4.60
N SER A 35 24.02 -21.71 3.56
CA SER A 35 24.15 -23.15 3.31
C SER A 35 24.91 -23.89 4.42
N ALA A 36 25.85 -23.27 5.13
CA ALA A 36 26.54 -23.93 6.24
C ALA A 36 25.60 -24.24 7.43
N VAL A 37 24.64 -23.36 7.72
CA VAL A 37 23.64 -23.56 8.79
C VAL A 37 22.64 -24.65 8.41
N VAL A 38 22.08 -24.61 7.20
CA VAL A 38 21.10 -25.60 6.71
C VAL A 38 21.69 -27.02 6.67
N PHE A 39 22.97 -27.15 6.32
CA PHE A 39 23.62 -28.47 6.24
C PHE A 39 24.04 -29.03 7.60
N SER A 40 24.21 -28.19 8.63
CA SER A 40 24.38 -28.67 10.01
C SER A 40 23.13 -29.40 10.53
N ASP A 41 21.96 -29.11 9.93
CA ASP A 41 20.67 -29.71 10.27
C ASP A 41 20.33 -30.97 9.45
N ILE A 42 21.13 -31.36 8.44
CA ILE A 42 20.88 -32.58 7.63
C ILE A 42 20.82 -33.83 8.51
N GLY A 43 21.72 -33.92 9.49
CA GLY A 43 21.74 -35.03 10.46
C GLY A 43 20.53 -35.06 11.39
N ARG A 44 19.80 -33.94 11.52
CA ARG A 44 18.66 -33.76 12.42
C ARG A 44 17.31 -33.82 11.73
N MET A 45 17.26 -33.85 10.39
CA MET A 45 16.01 -33.83 9.62
C MET A 45 15.00 -34.89 10.05
N ASP A 46 15.48 -36.07 10.43
CA ASP A 46 14.64 -37.21 10.85
C ASP A 46 13.91 -36.96 12.19
N THR A 47 14.37 -35.98 12.97
CA THR A 47 13.80 -35.59 14.28
C THR A 47 12.94 -34.32 14.22
N LEU A 48 12.84 -33.69 13.05
CA LEU A 48 12.12 -32.42 12.90
C LEU A 48 10.61 -32.64 12.90
N THR A 49 9.90 -31.71 13.53
CA THR A 49 8.44 -31.62 13.39
C THR A 49 8.05 -31.12 11.99
N PRO A 50 6.83 -31.42 11.49
CA PRO A 50 6.36 -30.95 10.18
C PRO A 50 6.55 -29.44 9.94
N ARG A 51 6.29 -28.62 10.97
CA ARG A 51 6.49 -27.17 10.91
C ARG A 51 7.97 -26.79 10.78
N GLN A 52 8.85 -27.43 11.54
CA GLN A 52 10.29 -27.16 11.47
C GLN A 52 10.87 -27.61 10.12
N LEU A 53 10.41 -28.74 9.60
CA LEU A 53 10.80 -29.23 8.28
C LEU A 53 10.36 -28.26 7.18
N ARG A 54 9.14 -27.71 7.24
CA ARG A 54 8.70 -26.65 6.32
C ARG A 54 9.63 -25.42 6.36
N VAL A 55 9.95 -24.94 7.57
CA VAL A 55 10.82 -23.75 7.73
C VAL A 55 12.21 -24.03 7.17
N LEU A 56 12.79 -25.19 7.47
CA LEU A 56 14.08 -25.61 6.93
C LEU A 56 14.09 -25.62 5.39
N LEU A 57 13.02 -26.11 4.76
CA LEU A 57 12.92 -26.15 3.30
C LEU A 57 12.78 -24.74 2.70
N GLN A 58 12.00 -23.86 3.32
CA GLN A 58 11.92 -22.46 2.90
C GLN A 58 13.28 -21.76 3.03
N ASP A 59 13.99 -21.98 4.13
CA ASP A 59 15.33 -21.44 4.36
C ASP A 59 16.32 -22.00 3.34
N ALA A 60 16.24 -23.29 3.00
CA ALA A 60 17.06 -23.92 1.96
C ALA A 60 16.83 -23.30 0.57
N VAL A 61 15.57 -22.99 0.23
CA VAL A 61 15.23 -22.26 -1.01
C VAL A 61 15.83 -20.87 -1.03
N THR A 62 15.70 -20.10 0.07
CA THR A 62 16.27 -18.75 0.15
C THR A 62 17.80 -18.74 0.10
N ALA A 63 18.44 -19.73 0.71
CA ALA A 63 19.87 -19.96 0.67
C ALA A 63 20.37 -20.56 -0.67
N ARG A 64 19.47 -20.86 -1.61
CA ARG A 64 19.74 -21.47 -2.93
C ARG A 64 20.54 -22.77 -2.84
N VAL A 65 20.15 -23.65 -1.91
CA VAL A 65 20.76 -24.96 -1.74
C VAL A 65 20.37 -25.87 -2.90
N ASN A 66 21.35 -26.27 -3.72
CA ASN A 66 21.16 -27.13 -4.89
C ASN A 66 21.65 -28.57 -4.66
N ASP A 67 21.93 -28.97 -3.42
CA ASP A 67 22.44 -30.31 -3.12
C ASP A 67 21.34 -31.37 -3.26
N LYS A 68 21.57 -32.33 -4.17
CA LYS A 68 20.66 -33.45 -4.43
C LYS A 68 20.48 -34.34 -3.20
N MET A 69 21.52 -34.51 -2.38
CA MET A 69 21.46 -35.38 -1.21
C MET A 69 20.57 -34.77 -0.11
N PHE A 70 20.71 -33.47 0.13
CA PHE A 70 19.80 -32.71 0.98
C PHE A 70 18.34 -32.89 0.56
N TRP A 71 18.03 -32.64 -0.71
CA TRP A 71 16.63 -32.69 -1.20
C TRP A 71 16.06 -34.11 -1.29
N ALA A 72 16.90 -35.11 -1.58
CA ALA A 72 16.48 -36.52 -1.51
C ALA A 72 16.15 -36.93 -0.07
N LYS A 73 16.97 -36.51 0.90
CA LYS A 73 16.68 -36.74 2.33
C LYS A 73 15.41 -35.99 2.75
N ALA A 74 15.26 -34.73 2.33
CA ALA A 74 14.05 -33.93 2.56
C ALA A 74 12.81 -34.64 2.06
N SER A 75 12.84 -35.16 0.83
CA SER A 75 11.71 -35.90 0.26
C SER A 75 11.35 -37.12 1.11
N SER A 76 12.35 -37.91 1.51
CA SER A 76 12.14 -39.08 2.38
C SER A 76 11.51 -38.70 3.73
N CYS A 77 12.00 -37.65 4.39
CA CYS A 77 11.43 -37.16 5.64
C CYS A 77 10.00 -36.62 5.45
N CYS A 78 9.74 -35.91 4.35
CA CYS A 78 8.40 -35.41 4.01
C CYS A 78 7.42 -36.57 3.75
N MET A 79 7.87 -37.65 3.11
CA MET A 79 7.06 -38.87 2.92
C MET A 79 6.71 -39.53 4.26
N ALA A 80 7.67 -39.66 5.16
CA ALA A 80 7.45 -40.26 6.48
C ALA A 80 6.46 -39.45 7.35
N LEU A 81 6.48 -38.11 7.20
CA LEU A 81 5.62 -37.19 7.95
C LEU A 81 4.35 -36.77 7.18
N ALA A 82 4.09 -37.35 6.01
CA ALA A 82 3.04 -36.90 5.08
C ALA A 82 1.66 -36.75 5.73
N SER A 83 1.27 -37.71 6.58
CA SER A 83 -0.02 -37.72 7.29
C SER A 83 -0.12 -36.74 8.48
N GLN A 84 1.01 -36.21 8.95
CA GLN A 84 1.08 -35.29 10.10
C GLN A 84 1.09 -33.83 9.68
N PHE A 85 1.32 -33.53 8.39
CA PHE A 85 1.31 -32.16 7.91
C PHE A 85 -0.10 -31.57 7.94
N LYS A 86 -0.18 -30.28 8.28
CA LYS A 86 -1.37 -29.48 8.02
C LYS A 86 -1.40 -29.10 6.54
N PHE A 87 -2.59 -28.83 6.01
CA PHE A 87 -2.76 -28.51 4.58
C PHE A 87 -1.88 -27.35 4.09
N PHE A 88 -1.74 -26.27 4.86
CA PHE A 88 -0.87 -25.15 4.49
C PHE A 88 0.61 -25.54 4.53
N ASP A 89 1.01 -26.43 5.46
CA ASP A 89 2.39 -26.90 5.50
C ASP A 89 2.70 -27.76 4.27
N ILE A 90 1.77 -28.60 3.82
CA ILE A 90 1.88 -29.38 2.58
C ILE A 90 2.11 -28.45 1.38
N LEU A 91 1.30 -27.40 1.23
CA LEU A 91 1.41 -26.47 0.11
C LEU A 91 2.76 -25.77 0.07
N TYR A 92 3.26 -25.29 1.21
CA TYR A 92 4.58 -24.63 1.28
C TYR A 92 5.76 -25.60 1.08
N VAL A 93 5.63 -26.85 1.52
CA VAL A 93 6.63 -27.88 1.24
C VAL A 93 6.70 -28.11 -0.26
N LEU A 94 5.56 -28.39 -0.91
CA LEU A 94 5.50 -28.59 -2.36
C LEU A 94 5.98 -27.36 -3.14
N GLU A 95 5.63 -26.14 -2.71
CA GLU A 95 6.13 -24.89 -3.29
C GLU A 95 7.66 -24.79 -3.21
N SER A 96 8.27 -25.28 -2.12
CA SER A 96 9.72 -25.30 -1.96
C SER A 96 10.38 -26.24 -2.97
N PHE A 97 9.81 -27.43 -3.19
CA PHE A 97 10.27 -28.36 -4.23
C PHE A 97 10.06 -27.80 -5.64
N ALA A 98 8.95 -27.10 -5.88
CA ALA A 98 8.64 -26.49 -7.16
C ALA A 98 9.64 -25.37 -7.53
N LYS A 99 9.99 -24.52 -6.56
CA LYS A 99 11.00 -23.45 -6.72
C LYS A 99 12.40 -23.96 -7.08
N VAL A 100 12.76 -25.16 -6.59
CA VAL A 100 14.05 -25.81 -6.91
C VAL A 100 13.94 -26.71 -8.15
N GLN A 101 12.77 -26.79 -8.78
CA GLN A 101 12.51 -27.59 -9.99
C GLN A 101 12.78 -29.08 -9.79
N LEU A 102 12.47 -29.62 -8.60
CA LEU A 102 12.64 -31.04 -8.27
C LEU A 102 11.31 -31.80 -8.43
N ASP A 103 11.17 -32.55 -9.52
CA ASP A 103 9.97 -33.39 -9.76
C ASP A 103 10.07 -34.75 -9.06
N ASP A 104 9.72 -34.80 -7.77
CA ASP A 104 9.48 -36.08 -7.08
C ASP A 104 8.00 -36.48 -7.18
N ARG A 105 7.73 -37.43 -8.08
CA ARG A 105 6.36 -37.89 -8.36
C ARG A 105 5.72 -38.60 -7.17
N THR A 106 6.51 -39.32 -6.39
CA THR A 106 6.00 -40.12 -5.27
C THR A 106 5.58 -39.20 -4.13
N LEU A 107 6.40 -38.19 -3.86
CA LEU A 107 6.09 -37.14 -2.90
C LEU A 107 4.84 -36.36 -3.28
N LEU A 108 4.73 -35.96 -4.54
CA LEU A 108 3.61 -35.17 -5.04
C LEU A 108 2.27 -35.92 -4.88
N LEU A 109 2.23 -37.22 -5.24
CA LEU A 109 1.00 -38.03 -5.12
C LEU A 109 0.61 -38.29 -3.66
N GLU A 110 1.58 -38.58 -2.80
CA GLU A 110 1.31 -38.85 -1.38
C GLU A 110 0.84 -37.59 -0.65
N LEU A 111 1.47 -36.44 -0.91
CA LEU A 111 1.04 -35.17 -0.36
C LEU A 111 -0.31 -34.72 -0.93
N ALA A 112 -0.57 -34.95 -2.22
CA ALA A 112 -1.88 -34.68 -2.81
C ALA A 112 -2.98 -35.50 -2.11
N ARG A 113 -2.76 -36.79 -1.86
CA ARG A 113 -3.70 -37.67 -1.17
C ARG A 113 -4.04 -37.17 0.24
N ASN A 114 -3.03 -36.71 0.98
CA ASN A 114 -3.22 -36.15 2.32
C ASN A 114 -3.87 -34.75 2.30
N LEU A 115 -3.82 -34.05 1.16
CA LEU A 115 -4.42 -32.73 0.99
C LEU A 115 -5.94 -32.78 0.72
N VAL A 116 -6.43 -33.78 -0.02
CA VAL A 116 -7.85 -33.96 -0.38
C VAL A 116 -8.82 -33.77 0.80
N PRO A 117 -8.68 -34.45 1.96
CA PRO A 117 -9.64 -34.32 3.06
C PRO A 117 -9.65 -32.92 3.72
N HIS A 118 -8.66 -32.08 3.42
CA HIS A 118 -8.52 -30.75 3.98
C HIS A 118 -8.99 -29.62 3.05
N VAL A 119 -9.35 -29.92 1.80
CA VAL A 119 -9.80 -28.93 0.81
C VAL A 119 -10.98 -28.12 1.33
N SER A 120 -11.94 -28.75 2.01
CA SER A 120 -13.11 -28.07 2.58
C SER A 120 -12.79 -26.97 3.60
N LYS A 121 -11.60 -27.01 4.22
CA LYS A 121 -11.12 -26.03 5.22
C LYS A 121 -10.25 -24.93 4.60
N MET A 122 -9.95 -25.03 3.31
CA MET A 122 -9.11 -24.07 2.62
C MET A 122 -9.87 -22.78 2.31
N GLU A 123 -9.13 -21.68 2.36
CA GLU A 123 -9.58 -20.38 1.86
C GLU A 123 -9.11 -20.17 0.41
N ILE A 124 -9.66 -19.17 -0.27
CA ILE A 124 -9.40 -18.87 -1.70
C ILE A 124 -7.90 -18.76 -2.01
N ARG A 125 -7.12 -18.07 -1.16
CA ARG A 125 -5.66 -17.99 -1.29
C ARG A 125 -4.95 -19.35 -1.35
N HIS A 126 -5.45 -20.34 -0.63
CA HIS A 126 -4.88 -21.68 -0.60
C HIS A 126 -5.26 -22.47 -1.85
N TYR A 127 -6.46 -22.25 -2.42
CA TYR A 127 -6.82 -22.82 -3.72
C TYR A 127 -5.92 -22.28 -4.83
N ILE A 128 -5.67 -20.96 -4.84
CA ILE A 128 -4.74 -20.32 -5.80
C ILE A 128 -3.33 -20.92 -5.64
N GLN A 129 -2.84 -21.00 -4.40
CA GLN A 129 -1.52 -21.61 -4.13
C GLN A 129 -1.47 -23.08 -4.56
N ALA A 130 -2.52 -23.86 -4.32
CA ALA A 130 -2.58 -25.26 -4.76
C ALA A 130 -2.51 -25.37 -6.29
N ILE A 131 -3.32 -24.59 -7.02
CA ILE A 131 -3.27 -24.57 -8.49
C ILE A 131 -1.87 -24.18 -8.97
N ASP A 132 -1.27 -23.14 -8.38
CA ASP A 132 0.03 -22.66 -8.82
C ASP A 132 1.15 -23.68 -8.58
N VAL A 133 1.20 -24.28 -7.40
CA VAL A 133 2.21 -25.29 -7.04
C VAL A 133 2.12 -26.53 -7.94
N PHE A 134 0.92 -27.09 -8.10
CA PHE A 134 0.72 -28.28 -8.95
C PHE A 134 0.87 -27.95 -10.45
N GLY A 135 0.53 -26.73 -10.85
CA GLY A 135 0.81 -26.19 -12.17
C GLY A 135 2.31 -26.17 -12.49
N GLN A 136 3.16 -25.76 -11.55
CA GLN A 136 4.64 -25.77 -11.73
C GLN A 136 5.19 -27.18 -11.99
N PHE A 137 4.57 -28.21 -11.44
CA PHE A 137 4.92 -29.61 -11.73
C PHE A 137 4.26 -30.17 -12.99
N GLY A 138 3.35 -29.42 -13.62
CA GLY A 138 2.58 -29.83 -14.79
C GLY A 138 1.62 -31.00 -14.52
N LYS A 139 1.18 -31.18 -13.27
CA LYS A 139 0.36 -32.33 -12.85
C LYS A 139 -0.79 -31.89 -11.98
N PHE A 140 -2.00 -32.27 -12.38
CA PHE A 140 -3.23 -31.98 -11.67
C PHE A 140 -3.92 -33.29 -11.25
N PRO A 141 -3.67 -33.80 -10.02
CA PRO A 141 -4.34 -35.00 -9.53
C PRO A 141 -5.87 -34.80 -9.51
N GLU A 142 -6.60 -35.63 -10.27
CA GLU A 142 -8.03 -35.43 -10.57
C GLU A 142 -8.87 -35.31 -9.29
N GLN A 143 -8.72 -36.22 -8.34
CA GLN A 143 -9.49 -36.21 -7.09
C GLN A 143 -9.31 -34.93 -6.28
N LEU A 144 -8.08 -34.41 -6.22
CA LEU A 144 -7.78 -33.17 -5.52
C LEU A 144 -8.39 -31.97 -6.25
N PHE A 145 -8.19 -31.88 -7.57
CA PHE A 145 -8.62 -30.72 -8.34
C PHE A 145 -10.13 -30.65 -8.58
N MET A 146 -10.83 -31.79 -8.59
CA MET A 146 -12.29 -31.80 -8.54
C MET A 146 -12.79 -31.11 -7.26
N GLU A 147 -12.28 -31.50 -6.09
CA GLU A 147 -12.65 -30.88 -4.80
C GLU A 147 -12.24 -29.41 -4.73
N VAL A 148 -11.04 -29.05 -5.23
CA VAL A 148 -10.58 -27.65 -5.27
C VAL A 148 -11.48 -26.79 -6.15
N PHE A 149 -11.85 -27.26 -7.35
CA PHE A 149 -12.75 -26.51 -8.23
C PHE A 149 -14.15 -26.38 -7.64
N TYR A 150 -14.69 -27.42 -7.00
CA TYR A 150 -15.95 -27.30 -6.27
C TYR A 150 -15.86 -26.33 -5.08
N GLY A 151 -14.74 -26.33 -4.35
CA GLY A 151 -14.46 -25.36 -3.29
C GLY A 151 -14.45 -23.92 -3.81
N ILE A 152 -13.78 -23.68 -4.94
CA ILE A 152 -13.77 -22.37 -5.61
C ILE A 152 -15.17 -21.96 -6.04
N MET A 153 -15.93 -22.86 -6.69
CA MET A 153 -17.30 -22.59 -7.13
C MET A 153 -18.27 -22.31 -5.97
N ARG A 154 -18.04 -22.91 -4.80
CA ARG A 154 -18.82 -22.67 -3.59
C ARG A 154 -18.50 -21.30 -2.97
N ASP A 155 -17.23 -20.94 -2.94
CA ASP A 155 -16.75 -19.76 -2.21
C ASP A 155 -16.59 -18.52 -3.12
N CYS A 156 -16.85 -18.62 -4.43
CA CYS A 156 -16.65 -17.54 -5.40
C CYS A 156 -17.41 -16.26 -5.05
N GLY A 157 -18.66 -16.36 -4.60
CA GLY A 157 -19.46 -15.18 -4.23
C GLY A 157 -18.91 -14.38 -3.04
N LYS A 158 -17.91 -14.91 -2.31
CA LYS A 158 -17.28 -14.24 -1.16
C LYS A 158 -15.89 -13.68 -1.49
N MET A 159 -15.42 -13.85 -2.72
CA MET A 159 -14.09 -13.39 -3.13
C MET A 159 -14.01 -11.86 -3.16
N TYR A 160 -12.86 -11.33 -2.73
CA TYR A 160 -12.52 -9.93 -2.92
C TYR A 160 -12.04 -9.65 -4.36
N GLY A 161 -12.08 -8.39 -4.81
CA GLY A 161 -11.63 -8.01 -6.17
C GLY A 161 -10.22 -8.49 -6.51
N SER A 162 -9.28 -8.32 -5.57
CA SER A 162 -7.91 -8.80 -5.71
C SER A 162 -7.80 -10.32 -5.81
N GLU A 163 -8.69 -11.07 -5.16
CA GLU A 163 -8.72 -12.53 -5.21
C GLU A 163 -9.26 -13.03 -6.56
N TYR A 164 -10.26 -12.35 -7.11
CA TYR A 164 -10.72 -12.62 -8.48
C TYR A 164 -9.59 -12.41 -9.49
N ALA A 165 -8.90 -11.28 -9.45
CA ALA A 165 -7.78 -11.00 -10.34
C ALA A 165 -6.66 -12.05 -10.22
N ALA A 166 -6.30 -12.44 -9.00
CA ALA A 166 -5.31 -13.48 -8.74
C ALA A 166 -5.76 -14.86 -9.22
N MET A 167 -7.04 -15.22 -9.03
CA MET A 167 -7.60 -16.48 -9.50
C MET A 167 -7.61 -16.56 -11.03
N PHE A 168 -8.11 -15.54 -11.71
CA PHE A 168 -8.11 -15.49 -13.18
C PHE A 168 -6.70 -15.55 -13.76
N LEU A 169 -5.74 -14.83 -13.16
CA LEU A 169 -4.33 -14.92 -13.55
C LEU A 169 -3.76 -16.32 -13.35
N CYS A 170 -4.06 -16.96 -12.23
CA CYS A 170 -3.61 -18.33 -11.95
C CYS A 170 -4.17 -19.32 -12.98
N LEU A 171 -5.47 -19.25 -13.27
CA LEU A 171 -6.11 -20.09 -14.29
C LEU A 171 -5.53 -19.84 -15.69
N SER A 172 -5.29 -18.56 -16.05
CA SER A 172 -4.68 -18.17 -17.33
C SER A 172 -3.25 -18.72 -17.44
N ARG A 173 -2.41 -18.51 -16.42
CA ARG A 173 -1.02 -18.95 -16.38
C ARG A 173 -0.87 -20.45 -16.62
N TRP A 174 -1.77 -21.25 -16.03
CA TRP A 174 -1.75 -22.71 -16.16
C TRP A 174 -2.72 -23.26 -17.22
N GLN A 175 -3.32 -22.38 -18.04
CA GLN A 175 -4.25 -22.73 -19.12
C GLN A 175 -5.42 -23.64 -18.68
N ILE A 176 -5.96 -23.42 -17.49
CA ILE A 176 -7.07 -24.22 -16.95
C ILE A 176 -8.39 -23.70 -17.54
N ARG A 177 -8.88 -24.40 -18.56
CA ARG A 177 -10.07 -24.01 -19.35
C ARG A 177 -11.35 -24.75 -18.94
N ASN A 178 -11.54 -25.00 -17.65
CA ASN A 178 -12.76 -25.66 -17.16
C ASN A 178 -13.97 -24.72 -17.33
N GLN A 179 -14.82 -25.03 -18.31
CA GLN A 179 -15.97 -24.19 -18.66
C GLN A 179 -16.96 -23.99 -17.51
N GLN A 180 -17.20 -25.00 -16.67
CA GLN A 180 -18.13 -24.89 -15.54
C GLN A 180 -17.59 -23.93 -14.48
N LEU A 181 -16.31 -24.07 -14.14
CA LEU A 181 -15.62 -23.17 -13.22
C LEU A 181 -15.63 -21.73 -13.72
N LEU A 182 -15.25 -21.52 -14.99
CA LEU A 182 -15.18 -20.19 -15.59
C LEU A 182 -16.57 -19.54 -15.67
N THR A 183 -17.60 -20.27 -16.06
CA THR A 183 -18.97 -19.74 -16.12
C THR A 183 -19.46 -19.31 -14.74
N THR A 184 -19.20 -20.10 -13.70
CA THR A 184 -19.57 -19.76 -12.32
C THR A 184 -18.78 -18.56 -11.80
N LEU A 185 -17.47 -18.50 -12.06
CA LEU A 185 -16.64 -17.35 -11.69
C LEU A 185 -17.08 -16.07 -12.40
N CYS A 186 -17.32 -16.12 -13.71
CA CYS A 186 -17.81 -14.99 -14.48
C CYS A 186 -19.15 -14.47 -13.97
N ARG A 187 -20.11 -15.37 -13.65
CA ARG A 187 -21.40 -14.98 -13.08
C ARG A 187 -21.24 -14.30 -11.71
N ALA A 188 -20.48 -14.92 -10.81
CA ALA A 188 -20.25 -14.37 -9.47
C ALA A 188 -19.50 -13.02 -9.52
N LEU A 189 -18.60 -12.86 -10.49
CA LEU A 189 -17.89 -11.62 -10.74
C LEU A 189 -18.81 -10.53 -11.26
N CYS A 190 -19.74 -10.83 -12.19
CA CYS A 190 -20.73 -9.86 -12.65
C CYS A 190 -21.61 -9.33 -11.51
N GLU A 191 -22.01 -10.21 -10.57
CA GLU A 191 -22.77 -9.80 -9.38
C GLU A 191 -21.96 -8.90 -8.45
N ASN A 192 -20.64 -9.10 -8.40
CA ASN A 192 -19.71 -8.39 -7.50
C ASN A 192 -18.76 -7.44 -8.24
N VAL A 193 -19.11 -7.00 -9.45
CA VAL A 193 -18.19 -6.22 -10.32
C VAL A 193 -17.71 -4.94 -9.65
N SER A 194 -18.54 -4.38 -8.76
CA SER A 194 -18.23 -3.19 -7.97
C SER A 194 -17.03 -3.31 -7.01
N LEU A 195 -16.60 -4.54 -6.71
CA LEU A 195 -15.43 -4.79 -5.87
C LEU A 195 -14.11 -4.63 -6.64
N LEU A 196 -14.15 -4.66 -7.98
CA LEU A 196 -12.97 -4.60 -8.81
C LEU A 196 -12.54 -3.16 -9.05
N ARG A 197 -11.24 -2.93 -8.89
CA ARG A 197 -10.57 -1.71 -9.33
C ARG A 197 -10.09 -1.84 -10.77
N TYR A 198 -9.71 -0.72 -11.39
CA TYR A 198 -9.40 -0.65 -12.81
C TYR A 198 -8.29 -1.62 -13.24
N VAL A 199 -7.25 -1.70 -12.40
CA VAL A 199 -6.10 -2.59 -12.56
C VAL A 199 -6.54 -4.07 -12.54
N GLU A 200 -7.48 -4.42 -11.66
CA GLU A 200 -8.02 -5.77 -11.51
C GLU A 200 -8.97 -6.10 -12.68
N LEU A 201 -9.81 -5.16 -13.10
CA LEU A 201 -10.68 -5.31 -14.28
C LEU A 201 -9.88 -5.61 -15.54
N CYS A 202 -8.83 -4.83 -15.81
CA CYS A 202 -7.97 -5.03 -16.97
C CYS A 202 -7.31 -6.41 -16.97
N GLN A 203 -6.84 -6.85 -15.81
CA GLN A 203 -6.23 -8.16 -15.64
C GLN A 203 -7.25 -9.30 -15.84
N VAL A 204 -8.43 -9.20 -15.22
CA VAL A 204 -9.51 -10.18 -15.37
C VAL A 204 -9.97 -10.27 -16.83
N ALA A 205 -10.22 -9.13 -17.48
CA ALA A 205 -10.65 -9.09 -18.87
C ALA A 205 -9.63 -9.76 -19.81
N SER A 206 -8.34 -9.44 -19.64
CA SER A 206 -7.27 -10.05 -20.43
C SER A 206 -7.15 -11.56 -20.17
N CYS A 207 -7.19 -11.98 -18.90
CA CYS A 207 -7.13 -13.40 -18.53
C CYS A 207 -8.34 -14.19 -19.06
N ALA A 208 -9.55 -13.62 -18.99
CA ALA A 208 -10.77 -14.24 -19.50
C ALA A 208 -10.71 -14.43 -21.02
N ARG A 209 -10.17 -13.43 -21.75
CA ARG A 209 -9.93 -13.53 -23.20
C ARG A 209 -8.91 -14.61 -23.53
N PHE A 210 -7.81 -14.68 -22.78
CA PHE A 210 -6.78 -15.72 -22.96
C PHE A 210 -7.31 -17.15 -22.69
N LEU A 211 -8.28 -17.26 -21.80
CA LEU A 211 -8.98 -18.52 -21.48
C LEU A 211 -10.13 -18.85 -22.45
N ASP A 212 -10.30 -18.06 -23.52
CA ASP A 212 -11.35 -18.22 -24.53
C ASP A 212 -12.78 -18.21 -23.95
N VAL A 213 -13.04 -17.39 -22.92
CA VAL A 213 -14.39 -17.19 -22.38
C VAL A 213 -15.27 -16.52 -23.45
N ALA A 214 -16.31 -17.21 -23.91
CA ALA A 214 -17.17 -16.78 -25.00
C ALA A 214 -18.36 -15.90 -24.57
N ASP A 215 -18.53 -15.63 -23.28
CA ASP A 215 -19.67 -14.88 -22.75
C ASP A 215 -19.56 -13.39 -23.10
N GLN A 216 -20.34 -12.95 -24.09
CA GLN A 216 -20.38 -11.54 -24.48
C GLN A 216 -21.02 -10.66 -23.40
N THR A 217 -22.01 -11.17 -22.67
CA THR A 217 -22.67 -10.39 -21.62
C THR A 217 -21.73 -10.07 -20.47
N PHE A 218 -20.84 -11.02 -20.14
CA PHE A 218 -19.75 -10.80 -19.18
C PHE A 218 -18.86 -9.61 -19.58
N TYR A 219 -18.40 -9.55 -20.84
CA TYR A 219 -17.54 -8.45 -21.28
C TYR A 219 -18.29 -7.11 -21.32
N LEU A 220 -19.57 -7.10 -21.70
CA LEU A 220 -20.36 -5.87 -21.69
C LEU A 220 -20.44 -5.28 -20.27
N VAL A 221 -20.67 -6.11 -19.25
CA VAL A 221 -20.69 -5.67 -17.84
C VAL A 221 -19.33 -5.10 -17.42
N LEU A 222 -18.23 -5.75 -17.83
CA LEU A 222 -16.87 -5.25 -17.56
C LEU A 222 -16.61 -3.91 -18.25
N ASP A 223 -16.98 -3.77 -19.52
CA ASP A 223 -16.79 -2.54 -20.31
C ASP A 223 -17.59 -1.37 -19.71
N GLU A 224 -18.86 -1.60 -19.32
CA GLU A 224 -19.68 -0.58 -18.67
C GLU A 224 -19.10 -0.13 -17.32
N TRP A 225 -18.64 -1.08 -16.50
CA TRP A 225 -18.04 -0.76 -15.21
C TRP A 225 -16.68 -0.06 -15.37
N GLN A 226 -15.87 -0.49 -16.33
CA GLN A 226 -14.59 0.11 -16.70
C GLN A 226 -14.77 1.58 -17.11
N HIS A 227 -15.76 1.88 -17.96
CA HIS A 227 -16.09 3.26 -18.32
C HIS A 227 -16.53 4.10 -17.14
N LYS A 228 -17.36 3.54 -16.25
CA LYS A 228 -17.81 4.22 -15.04
C LYS A 228 -16.65 4.54 -14.11
N GLU A 229 -15.71 3.60 -13.92
CA GLU A 229 -14.56 3.81 -13.05
C GLU A 229 -13.63 4.91 -13.61
N LEU A 230 -13.39 4.94 -14.92
CA LEU A 230 -12.60 6.02 -15.55
C LEU A 230 -13.21 7.40 -15.35
N GLN A 231 -14.53 7.52 -15.55
CA GLN A 231 -15.24 8.80 -15.40
C GLN A 231 -15.23 9.32 -13.96
N MET A 232 -15.23 8.42 -12.98
CA MET A 232 -15.26 8.75 -11.56
C MET A 232 -13.86 8.91 -10.94
N SER A 233 -12.81 8.48 -11.65
CA SER A 233 -11.44 8.51 -11.14
C SER A 233 -10.89 9.93 -11.14
N THR A 234 -10.22 10.27 -10.04
CA THR A 234 -9.46 11.53 -9.94
C THR A 234 -8.18 11.47 -10.79
N PHE A 235 -7.60 12.63 -11.10
CA PHE A 235 -6.39 12.69 -11.92
C PHE A 235 -5.21 11.93 -11.30
N GLN A 236 -5.10 11.95 -9.97
CA GLN A 236 -4.09 11.16 -9.23
C GLN A 236 -4.35 9.65 -9.33
N GLU A 237 -5.62 9.21 -9.21
CA GLU A 237 -5.95 7.79 -9.33
C GLU A 237 -5.69 7.26 -10.73
N LEU A 238 -6.00 8.05 -11.78
CA LEU A 238 -5.66 7.69 -13.17
C LEU A 238 -4.15 7.56 -13.35
N PHE A 239 -3.37 8.47 -12.77
CA PHE A 239 -1.91 8.42 -12.81
C PHE A 239 -1.34 7.17 -12.12
N ASP A 240 -1.81 6.87 -10.91
CA ASP A 240 -1.38 5.69 -10.14
C ASP A 240 -1.77 4.38 -10.84
N THR A 241 -2.96 4.37 -11.45
CA THR A 241 -3.46 3.25 -12.24
C THR A 241 -2.61 3.03 -13.48
N ALA A 242 -2.26 4.09 -14.22
CA ALA A 242 -1.41 4.01 -15.41
C ALA A 242 -0.01 3.47 -15.06
N LYS A 243 0.55 3.89 -13.93
CA LYS A 243 1.81 3.32 -13.41
C LYS A 243 1.69 1.86 -13.03
N SER A 244 0.62 1.51 -12.33
CA SER A 244 0.37 0.13 -11.87
C SER A 244 0.19 -0.83 -13.05
N LEU A 245 -0.57 -0.42 -14.07
CA LEU A 245 -0.74 -1.17 -15.32
C LEU A 245 0.58 -1.40 -16.05
N ARG A 246 1.53 -0.46 -16.02
CA ARG A 246 2.85 -0.69 -16.62
C ARG A 246 3.60 -1.86 -15.99
N LEU A 247 3.38 -2.13 -14.70
CA LEU A 247 4.02 -3.20 -13.94
C LEU A 247 3.31 -4.56 -14.05
N GLN A 248 2.07 -4.60 -14.53
CA GLN A 248 1.32 -5.85 -14.64
C GLN A 248 1.89 -6.78 -15.73
N GLU A 249 1.86 -8.09 -15.44
CA GLU A 249 2.30 -9.16 -16.35
C GLU A 249 1.35 -9.30 -17.56
N VAL A 250 0.05 -9.14 -17.32
CA VAL A 250 -1.01 -9.39 -18.30
C VAL A 250 -1.90 -8.16 -18.38
N LYS A 251 -2.10 -7.64 -19.59
CA LYS A 251 -2.81 -6.39 -19.85
C LYS A 251 -3.80 -6.58 -20.98
N TRP A 252 -4.85 -5.78 -20.98
CA TRP A 252 -5.79 -5.67 -22.10
C TRP A 252 -5.58 -4.33 -22.79
N GLU A 253 -5.02 -4.38 -24.00
CA GLU A 253 -4.62 -3.19 -24.77
C GLU A 253 -5.76 -2.16 -24.94
N PRO A 254 -7.01 -2.54 -25.25
CA PRO A 254 -8.12 -1.57 -25.33
C PRO A 254 -8.36 -0.80 -24.03
N TYR A 255 -8.23 -1.45 -22.87
CA TYR A 255 -8.40 -0.78 -21.58
C TYR A 255 -7.21 0.11 -21.25
N GLU A 256 -6.00 -0.30 -21.62
CA GLU A 256 -4.82 0.56 -21.48
C GLU A 256 -4.96 1.83 -22.32
N GLU A 257 -5.40 1.70 -23.59
CA GLU A 257 -5.65 2.86 -24.45
C GLU A 257 -6.73 3.80 -23.90
N LEU A 258 -7.85 3.26 -23.39
CA LEU A 258 -8.92 4.07 -22.82
C LEU A 258 -8.46 4.85 -21.58
N LEU A 259 -7.68 4.20 -20.71
CA LEU A 259 -7.08 4.86 -19.55
C LEU A 259 -6.16 6.00 -19.98
N LEU A 260 -5.25 5.75 -20.94
CA LEU A 260 -4.32 6.75 -21.42
C LEU A 260 -5.06 7.92 -22.09
N LYS A 261 -6.10 7.64 -22.87
CA LYS A 261 -6.94 8.67 -23.51
C LYS A 261 -7.60 9.56 -22.46
N GLU A 262 -8.21 9.00 -21.42
CA GLU A 262 -8.84 9.79 -20.36
C GLU A 262 -7.80 10.54 -19.51
N PHE A 263 -6.66 9.90 -19.19
CA PHE A 263 -5.57 10.55 -18.46
C PHE A 263 -5.01 11.76 -19.23
N ILE A 264 -4.74 11.61 -20.53
CA ILE A 264 -4.26 12.71 -21.39
C ILE A 264 -5.33 13.79 -21.52
N LYS A 265 -6.60 13.42 -21.67
CA LYS A 265 -7.71 14.38 -21.71
C LYS A 265 -7.77 15.20 -20.43
N GLN A 266 -7.79 14.57 -19.26
CA GLN A 266 -7.79 15.27 -17.98
C GLN A 266 -6.54 16.15 -17.83
N SER A 267 -5.38 15.71 -18.31
CA SER A 267 -4.15 16.54 -18.28
C SER A 267 -4.23 17.83 -19.10
N LYS A 268 -5.14 17.91 -20.08
CA LYS A 268 -5.39 19.12 -20.88
C LYS A 268 -6.47 20.00 -20.26
N GLU A 269 -7.42 19.36 -19.58
CA GLU A 269 -8.55 20.01 -18.91
C GLU A 269 -8.24 20.42 -17.46
N LEU A 270 -6.99 20.28 -17.02
CA LEU A 270 -6.52 20.74 -15.71
C LEU A 270 -6.76 22.24 -15.56
N GLY A 271 -7.80 22.60 -14.81
CA GLY A 271 -7.99 23.95 -14.30
C GLY A 271 -6.77 24.41 -13.50
N ASP A 272 -6.60 25.73 -13.33
CA ASP A 272 -5.42 26.44 -12.82
C ASP A 272 -4.54 25.66 -11.81
N THR A 273 -4.60 25.96 -10.52
CA THR A 273 -3.74 25.34 -9.50
C THR A 273 -4.35 24.10 -8.88
N ASP A 274 -5.68 24.00 -8.92
CA ASP A 274 -6.45 22.99 -8.19
C ASP A 274 -6.31 21.59 -8.80
N GLY A 275 -6.18 21.49 -10.12
CA GLY A 275 -5.92 20.23 -10.80
C GLY A 275 -4.57 19.63 -10.39
N ILE A 276 -3.52 20.46 -10.31
CA ILE A 276 -2.18 20.03 -9.90
C ILE A 276 -2.15 19.67 -8.41
N ASN A 277 -2.95 20.32 -7.57
CA ASN A 277 -3.03 20.00 -6.14
C ASN A 277 -3.54 18.58 -5.85
N GLN A 278 -4.29 17.96 -6.77
CA GLN A 278 -4.71 16.57 -6.66
C GLN A 278 -3.51 15.62 -6.67
N LEU A 279 -2.46 15.95 -7.44
CA LEU A 279 -1.30 15.09 -7.60
C LEU A 279 -0.47 15.01 -6.32
N ALA A 280 -0.09 13.80 -5.90
CA ALA A 280 0.81 13.60 -4.77
C ALA A 280 2.19 14.24 -5.03
N ASP A 281 2.74 13.99 -6.22
CA ASP A 281 3.96 14.60 -6.75
C ASP A 281 3.74 15.08 -8.20
N PRO A 282 3.62 16.41 -8.42
CA PRO A 282 3.44 16.96 -9.76
C PRO A 282 4.60 16.71 -10.73
N PHE A 283 5.84 16.62 -10.26
CA PHE A 283 7.01 16.47 -11.13
C PHE A 283 7.23 15.02 -11.56
N ASP A 284 6.84 14.07 -10.72
CA ASP A 284 6.76 12.66 -11.12
C ASP A 284 5.73 12.48 -12.27
N CYS A 285 4.57 13.15 -12.19
CA CYS A 285 3.59 13.18 -13.27
C CYS A 285 4.13 13.86 -14.54
N LEU A 286 4.84 14.99 -14.40
CA LEU A 286 5.51 15.66 -15.52
C LEU A 286 6.48 14.71 -16.26
N ASN A 287 7.33 14.02 -15.49
CA ASN A 287 8.29 13.06 -16.04
C ASN A 287 7.58 11.91 -16.75
N PHE A 288 6.47 11.43 -16.19
CA PHE A 288 5.67 10.38 -16.80
C PHE A 288 5.02 10.82 -18.13
N LEU A 289 4.41 12.01 -18.17
CA LEU A 289 3.84 12.58 -19.40
C LEU A 289 4.91 12.79 -20.48
N ARG A 290 6.12 13.17 -20.09
CA ARG A 290 7.27 13.28 -21.00
C ARG A 290 7.69 11.93 -21.56
N LEU A 291 7.72 10.88 -20.73
CA LEU A 291 8.02 9.51 -21.18
C LEU A 291 6.96 8.96 -22.16
N LEU A 292 5.73 9.46 -22.09
CA LEU A 292 4.64 9.12 -23.00
C LEU A 292 4.55 10.04 -24.23
N ASP A 293 5.46 11.01 -24.37
CA ASP A 293 5.43 12.04 -25.41
C ASP A 293 4.05 12.74 -25.54
N SER A 294 3.36 12.91 -24.40
CA SER A 294 1.98 13.39 -24.32
C SER A 294 1.86 14.65 -23.45
N LEU A 295 2.96 15.38 -23.30
CA LEU A 295 3.03 16.59 -22.49
C LEU A 295 2.25 17.74 -23.15
N SER A 296 1.26 18.27 -22.44
CA SER A 296 0.40 19.36 -22.90
C SER A 296 0.92 20.73 -22.45
N LYS A 297 0.64 21.78 -23.23
CA LYS A 297 1.01 23.16 -22.85
C LYS A 297 0.18 23.64 -21.66
N GLU A 298 -1.06 23.17 -21.58
CA GLU A 298 -2.00 23.44 -20.51
C GLU A 298 -1.50 22.88 -19.19
N PHE A 299 -0.99 21.64 -19.16
CA PHE A 299 -0.37 21.04 -17.98
C PHE A 299 0.82 21.86 -17.50
N LEU A 300 1.71 22.27 -18.42
CA LEU A 300 2.87 23.09 -18.10
C LEU A 300 2.47 24.45 -17.51
N LEU A 301 1.46 25.11 -18.09
CA LEU A 301 0.94 26.37 -17.59
C LEU A 301 0.36 26.21 -16.18
N SER A 302 -0.48 25.19 -15.95
CA SER A 302 -1.05 24.89 -14.63
C SER A 302 0.05 24.56 -13.60
N LEU A 303 1.08 23.82 -14.01
CA LEU A 303 2.23 23.50 -13.15
C LEU A 303 3.06 24.75 -12.79
N THR A 304 3.28 25.67 -13.73
CA THR A 304 4.00 26.93 -13.43
C THR A 304 3.23 27.84 -12.50
N LYS A 305 1.90 27.94 -12.66
CA LYS A 305 1.02 28.65 -11.71
C LYS A 305 1.09 28.02 -10.32
N TRP A 306 0.99 26.69 -10.26
CA TRP A 306 1.14 25.95 -9.01
C TRP A 306 2.50 26.19 -8.35
N CYS A 307 3.59 26.18 -9.11
CA CYS A 307 4.94 26.49 -8.60
C CYS A 307 5.01 27.90 -8.02
N ALA A 308 4.40 28.88 -8.69
CA ALA A 308 4.40 30.26 -8.22
C ALA A 308 3.77 30.42 -6.82
N ASP A 309 2.84 29.54 -6.46
CA ASP A 309 2.17 29.51 -5.16
C ASP A 309 2.87 28.58 -4.17
N ALA A 310 3.18 27.34 -4.59
CA ALA A 310 3.75 26.29 -3.75
C ALA A 310 5.19 26.58 -3.29
N VAL A 311 5.96 27.42 -3.99
CA VAL A 311 7.30 27.85 -3.55
C VAL A 311 7.29 28.54 -2.18
N HIS A 312 6.17 29.17 -1.81
CA HIS A 312 6.02 29.82 -0.50
C HIS A 312 5.77 28.84 0.65
N ASN A 313 5.52 27.57 0.34
CA ASN A 313 5.30 26.58 1.38
C ASN A 313 6.60 26.32 2.16
N PRO A 314 6.51 26.19 3.51
CA PRO A 314 7.68 25.94 4.33
C PRO A 314 8.32 24.59 3.96
N PRO A 315 9.66 24.45 4.06
CA PRO A 315 10.39 23.22 3.78
C PRO A 315 10.08 22.12 4.82
N THR A 316 8.88 21.56 4.76
CA THR A 316 8.40 20.53 5.66
C THR A 316 7.90 19.34 4.86
N ARG A 317 8.08 18.13 5.39
CA ARG A 317 7.67 16.88 4.73
C ARG A 317 6.16 16.83 4.41
N SER A 318 5.34 17.58 5.13
CA SER A 318 3.88 17.59 4.98
C SER A 318 3.37 18.56 3.90
N GLN A 319 4.23 19.42 3.34
CA GLN A 319 3.84 20.43 2.37
C GLN A 319 4.42 20.10 1.00
N LYS A 320 3.59 20.14 -0.04
CA LYS A 320 4.03 19.98 -1.43
C LYS A 320 4.73 21.25 -1.89
N ARG A 321 5.90 21.12 -2.52
CA ARG A 321 6.69 22.23 -3.06
C ARG A 321 7.64 21.76 -4.16
N PRO A 322 8.00 22.62 -5.12
CA PRO A 322 9.04 22.31 -6.10
C PRO A 322 10.44 22.41 -5.48
N GLU A 323 11.36 21.57 -5.96
CA GLU A 323 12.78 21.71 -5.67
C GLU A 323 13.51 22.62 -6.67
N SER A 324 14.76 22.99 -6.37
CA SER A 324 15.54 23.86 -7.25
C SER A 324 15.78 23.23 -8.62
N HIS A 325 16.04 21.93 -8.65
CA HIS A 325 16.29 21.21 -9.90
C HIS A 325 15.02 21.06 -10.74
N ASP A 326 13.87 20.86 -10.08
CA ASP A 326 12.55 20.83 -10.72
C ASP A 326 12.22 22.16 -11.42
N LEU A 327 12.49 23.30 -10.76
CA LEU A 327 12.25 24.62 -11.35
C LEU A 327 13.13 24.90 -12.56
N VAL A 328 14.40 24.50 -12.52
CA VAL A 328 15.30 24.61 -13.68
C VAL A 328 14.81 23.72 -14.81
N HIS A 329 14.41 22.49 -14.50
CA HIS A 329 13.90 21.57 -15.51
C HIS A 329 12.61 22.10 -16.16
N LEU A 330 11.69 22.60 -15.34
CA LEU A 330 10.44 23.20 -15.81
C LEU A 330 10.68 24.45 -16.65
N TYR A 331 11.65 25.29 -16.28
CA TYR A 331 12.01 26.47 -17.07
C TYR A 331 12.44 26.10 -18.50
N ASN A 332 13.29 25.09 -18.65
CA ASN A 332 13.73 24.61 -19.96
C ASN A 332 12.53 24.08 -20.78
N LEU A 333 11.63 23.30 -20.16
CA LEU A 333 10.44 22.78 -20.83
C LEU A 333 9.45 23.89 -21.24
N VAL A 334 9.28 24.93 -20.42
CA VAL A 334 8.44 26.09 -20.75
C VAL A 334 9.00 26.84 -21.96
N GLU A 335 10.33 26.96 -22.04
CA GLU A 335 11.02 27.55 -23.19
C GLU A 335 10.88 26.70 -24.45
N GLU A 336 11.09 25.38 -24.36
CA GLU A 336 10.94 24.44 -25.48
C GLU A 336 9.51 24.41 -26.05
N TYR A 337 8.50 24.41 -25.18
CA TYR A 337 7.08 24.31 -25.59
C TYR A 337 6.42 25.67 -25.88
N ASN A 338 7.18 26.77 -25.77
CA ASN A 338 6.70 28.15 -25.94
C ASN A 338 5.48 28.48 -25.05
N VAL A 339 5.58 28.17 -23.76
CA VAL A 339 4.57 28.50 -22.73
C VAL A 339 4.93 29.83 -22.05
N ASP A 340 3.94 30.54 -21.51
CA ASP A 340 4.16 31.82 -20.84
C ASP A 340 5.11 31.70 -19.63
N ARG A 341 6.15 32.55 -19.60
CA ARG A 341 7.22 32.53 -18.59
C ARG A 341 6.89 33.31 -17.32
N THR A 342 5.83 34.13 -17.33
CA THR A 342 5.51 35.05 -16.23
C THR A 342 5.44 34.36 -14.86
N TYR A 343 4.81 33.19 -14.78
CA TYR A 343 4.63 32.44 -13.53
C TYR A 343 5.90 31.72 -13.08
N ILE A 344 6.68 31.14 -14.01
CA ILE A 344 7.92 30.44 -13.67
C ILE A 344 9.00 31.42 -13.20
N ASP A 345 9.12 32.59 -13.84
CA ASP A 345 10.06 33.63 -13.41
C ASP A 345 9.71 34.13 -12.00
N LYS A 346 8.42 34.32 -11.73
CA LYS A 346 7.91 34.67 -10.39
C LYS A 346 8.22 33.56 -9.37
N ALA A 347 8.06 32.29 -9.74
CA ALA A 347 8.38 31.16 -8.88
C ALA A 347 9.89 31.10 -8.56
N ILE A 348 10.75 31.26 -9.55
CA ILE A 348 12.22 31.26 -9.40
C ILE A 348 12.66 32.43 -8.52
N LEU A 349 12.18 33.65 -8.81
CA LEU A 349 12.50 34.83 -8.01
C LEU A 349 12.11 34.63 -6.55
N LYS A 350 10.91 34.12 -6.28
CA LYS A 350 10.44 33.78 -4.92
C LYS A 350 11.30 32.70 -4.27
N PHE A 351 11.69 31.67 -5.01
CA PHE A 351 12.50 30.58 -4.50
C PHE A 351 13.88 31.08 -4.07
N VAL A 352 14.52 31.90 -4.90
CA VAL A 352 15.85 32.49 -4.62
C VAL A 352 15.77 33.47 -3.44
N THR A 353 14.81 34.38 -3.46
CA THR A 353 14.63 35.39 -2.40
C THR A 353 14.30 34.77 -1.04
N SER A 354 13.56 33.65 -1.00
CA SER A 354 13.24 32.94 0.24
C SER A 354 14.32 31.94 0.69
N LYS A 355 15.42 31.80 -0.07
CA LYS A 355 16.43 30.73 0.07
C LYS A 355 15.77 29.34 0.14
N GLY A 356 14.86 29.07 -0.79
CA GLY A 356 14.09 27.83 -0.84
C GLY A 356 13.14 27.67 0.34
N GLY A 357 12.46 28.74 0.74
CA GLY A 357 11.47 28.75 1.84
C GLY A 357 12.05 28.78 3.26
N LEU A 358 13.38 28.79 3.44
CA LEU A 358 14.02 28.86 4.76
C LEU A 358 13.84 30.20 5.45
N GLN A 359 13.69 31.28 4.68
CA GLN A 359 13.53 32.64 5.21
C GLN A 359 12.06 33.03 5.44
N LEU A 360 11.12 32.19 5.00
CA LEU A 360 9.71 32.42 5.27
C LEU A 360 9.43 32.11 6.74
N ARG A 361 8.93 33.13 7.45
CA ARG A 361 8.48 32.94 8.84
C ARG A 361 7.35 31.93 8.82
N THR A 362 7.56 30.76 9.43
CA THR A 362 6.45 29.84 9.70
C THR A 362 5.36 30.62 10.42
N PRO A 363 4.11 30.67 9.91
CA PRO A 363 3.03 31.30 10.65
C PRO A 363 2.98 30.63 12.03
N LYS A 364 3.01 31.45 13.09
CA LYS A 364 3.00 30.91 14.46
C LYS A 364 1.76 30.04 14.58
N PRO A 365 1.88 28.75 14.96
CA PRO A 365 0.72 27.87 15.07
C PRO A 365 -0.29 28.54 16.00
N ILE A 366 -1.55 28.59 15.56
CA ILE A 366 -2.64 29.05 16.41
C ILE A 366 -2.67 28.08 17.59
N ALA A 367 -2.33 28.56 18.79
CA ALA A 367 -2.32 27.73 19.98
C ALA A 367 -3.68 27.04 20.15
N THR A 368 -3.69 25.71 20.09
CA THR A 368 -4.87 24.86 20.36
C THR A 368 -5.22 24.82 21.85
N GLN A 369 -4.33 25.32 22.70
CA GLN A 369 -4.60 25.51 24.12
C GLN A 369 -5.41 26.79 24.35
N TYR A 370 -6.48 26.66 25.14
CA TYR A 370 -7.24 27.78 25.64
C TYR A 370 -6.34 28.77 26.38
N LYS A 371 -6.46 30.06 26.06
CA LYS A 371 -5.80 31.18 26.71
C LYS A 371 -6.87 32.10 27.25
N ALA A 372 -6.83 32.36 28.55
CA ALA A 372 -7.71 33.34 29.18
C ALA A 372 -7.62 34.69 28.46
N ASN A 373 -8.76 35.38 28.32
CA ASN A 373 -8.93 36.68 27.66
C ASN A 373 -8.72 36.74 26.13
N ARG A 374 -8.68 35.59 25.44
CA ARG A 374 -8.69 35.58 23.97
C ARG A 374 -10.12 35.38 23.47
N LYS A 375 -10.59 36.26 22.57
CA LYS A 375 -11.88 36.07 21.88
C LYS A 375 -11.76 34.85 20.95
N TYR A 376 -12.32 33.73 21.37
CA TYR A 376 -12.49 32.55 20.52
C TYR A 376 -13.79 32.71 19.74
N ILE A 377 -13.71 32.63 18.41
CA ILE A 377 -14.90 32.58 17.56
C ILE A 377 -15.44 31.15 17.68
N TYR A 378 -16.58 31.00 18.37
CA TYR A 378 -17.29 29.72 18.42
C TYR A 378 -17.91 29.45 17.04
N ALA A 379 -17.43 28.41 16.37
CA ALA A 379 -18.10 27.82 15.21
C ALA A 379 -19.01 26.69 15.70
N ASP A 380 -20.19 26.56 15.10
CA ASP A 380 -21.12 25.49 15.45
C ASP A 380 -20.48 24.13 15.16
N ASP A 381 -20.72 23.16 16.05
CA ASP A 381 -20.23 21.79 15.87
C ASP A 381 -20.88 21.21 14.59
N PRO A 382 -20.10 20.87 13.55
CA PRO A 382 -20.64 20.36 12.29
C PRO A 382 -21.42 19.05 12.46
N ALA A 383 -21.20 18.30 13.55
CA ALA A 383 -21.98 17.10 13.86
C ALA A 383 -23.34 17.38 14.51
N ASN A 384 -23.55 18.58 15.10
CA ASN A 384 -24.79 18.97 15.76
C ASN A 384 -25.09 20.48 15.54
N PRO A 385 -25.42 20.89 14.30
CA PRO A 385 -25.59 22.30 13.95
C PRO A 385 -26.81 22.97 14.61
N THR A 386 -27.71 22.20 15.22
CA THR A 386 -28.96 22.68 15.84
C THR A 386 -28.94 22.73 17.36
N ARG A 387 -27.84 22.30 18.02
CA ARG A 387 -27.74 22.42 19.48
C ARG A 387 -27.57 23.89 19.84
N THR A 388 -28.70 24.51 20.18
CA THR A 388 -28.76 25.88 20.67
C THR A 388 -27.89 26.00 21.92
N ARG A 389 -27.04 27.04 21.91
CA ARG A 389 -26.05 27.36 22.94
C ARG A 389 -26.61 27.17 24.36
N PRO A 390 -25.84 26.62 25.31
CA PRO A 390 -26.07 26.93 26.72
C PRO A 390 -25.86 28.46 26.88
N PRO A 391 -26.84 29.22 27.37
CA PRO A 391 -26.69 30.67 27.50
C PRO A 391 -25.56 30.99 28.49
N LEU A 392 -24.71 31.95 28.12
CA LEU A 392 -23.69 32.49 28.99
C LEU A 392 -24.38 33.22 30.15
N HIS A 393 -24.01 32.91 31.39
CA HIS A 393 -24.32 33.79 32.52
C HIS A 393 -23.46 35.04 32.36
N LEU A 394 -24.05 36.09 31.77
CA LEU A 394 -23.42 37.39 31.63
C LEU A 394 -23.37 38.05 33.02
N THR A 395 -22.26 38.69 33.35
CA THR A 395 -22.17 39.57 34.52
C THR A 395 -22.93 40.87 34.24
N ASP A 396 -23.32 41.58 35.29
CA ASP A 396 -24.16 42.79 35.15
C ASP A 396 -23.53 43.84 34.21
N ASP A 397 -22.19 43.96 34.22
CA ASP A 397 -21.43 44.84 33.30
C ASP A 397 -21.45 44.40 31.82
N ASP A 398 -21.68 43.11 31.56
CA ASP A 398 -21.70 42.54 30.21
C ASP A 398 -23.10 42.58 29.59
N ILE A 399 -24.16 42.62 30.41
CA ILE A 399 -25.57 42.67 29.95
C ILE A 399 -25.83 43.93 29.12
N GLU A 400 -25.19 45.06 29.47
CA GLU A 400 -25.31 46.33 28.76
C GLU A 400 -24.71 46.30 27.34
N ASN A 401 -23.80 45.37 27.07
CA ASN A 401 -23.03 45.29 25.82
C ASN A 401 -23.54 44.20 24.85
N VAL A 402 -24.58 43.46 25.20
CA VAL A 402 -25.13 42.35 24.41
C VAL A 402 -26.52 42.70 23.88
N ASN A 403 -26.92 42.05 22.79
CA ASN A 403 -28.21 42.28 22.13
C ASN A 403 -29.39 42.08 23.10
N ALA A 404 -30.42 42.94 23.01
CA ALA A 404 -31.47 43.06 24.02
C ALA A 404 -32.25 41.76 24.30
N GLU A 405 -32.44 40.91 23.28
CA GLU A 405 -33.11 39.61 23.45
C GLU A 405 -32.27 38.60 24.25
N GLU A 406 -30.94 38.68 24.14
CA GLU A 406 -30.00 37.78 24.83
C GLU A 406 -29.78 38.25 26.27
N ALA A 407 -29.76 39.57 26.49
CA ALA A 407 -29.82 40.19 27.81
C ALA A 407 -31.08 39.74 28.59
N LEU A 408 -32.27 39.85 28.00
CA LEU A 408 -33.53 39.45 28.63
C LEU A 408 -33.57 37.95 28.99
N LYS A 409 -33.07 37.08 28.10
CA LYS A 409 -32.98 35.63 28.37
C LYS A 409 -31.99 35.30 29.50
N SER A 410 -30.91 36.07 29.65
CA SER A 410 -29.95 35.88 30.73
C SER A 410 -30.55 36.26 32.10
N VAL A 411 -31.30 37.37 32.15
CA VAL A 411 -31.98 37.84 33.37
C VAL A 411 -33.09 36.88 33.78
N SER A 412 -33.93 36.41 32.85
CA SER A 412 -35.02 35.49 33.17
C SER A 412 -34.52 34.16 33.75
N ARG A 413 -33.40 33.63 33.23
CA ARG A 413 -32.82 32.39 33.75
C ARG A 413 -32.08 32.58 35.06
N ARG A 414 -31.56 33.77 35.36
CA ARG A 414 -31.01 34.08 36.68
C ARG A 414 -32.11 34.01 37.74
N LEU A 415 -33.28 34.57 37.44
CA LEU A 415 -34.47 34.47 38.29
C LEU A 415 -34.96 33.02 38.45
N GLU A 416 -34.97 32.22 37.37
CA GLU A 416 -35.29 30.78 37.47
C GLU A 416 -34.27 30.02 38.32
N SER A 417 -32.98 30.35 38.19
CA SER A 417 -31.90 29.71 38.96
C SER A 417 -32.00 30.07 40.44
N GLU A 418 -32.27 31.33 40.74
CA GLU A 418 -32.49 31.84 42.10
C GLU A 418 -33.73 31.19 42.73
N HIS A 419 -34.82 31.06 41.96
CA HIS A 419 -36.02 30.36 42.40
C HIS A 419 -35.77 28.86 42.66
N ILE A 420 -35.02 28.18 41.79
CA ILE A 420 -34.62 26.77 42.01
C ILE A 420 -33.75 26.65 43.26
N THR A 421 -32.85 27.61 43.52
CA THR A 421 -32.05 27.61 44.74
C THR A 421 -32.87 27.89 45.99
N GLU A 422 -33.89 28.76 45.94
CA GLU A 422 -34.85 28.94 47.03
C GLU A 422 -35.62 27.64 47.30
N ILE A 423 -36.13 26.98 46.26
CA ILE A 423 -36.80 25.67 46.39
C ILE A 423 -35.84 24.64 47.01
N LEU A 424 -34.58 24.59 46.59
CA LEU A 424 -33.58 23.67 47.15
C LEU A 424 -33.20 24.01 48.60
N ASN A 425 -33.32 25.27 49.02
CA ASN A 425 -33.08 25.69 50.39
C ASN A 425 -34.29 25.42 51.31
N ASP A 426 -35.51 25.41 50.77
CA ASP A 426 -36.76 25.10 51.49
C ASP A 426 -37.03 23.60 51.65
N VAL A 427 -36.35 22.74 50.89
CA VAL A 427 -36.38 21.29 51.10
C VAL A 427 -35.52 20.94 52.31
N GLU A 428 -36.15 20.45 53.38
CA GLU A 428 -35.46 19.96 54.60
C GLU A 428 -34.24 19.10 54.25
N PRO A 429 -33.12 19.23 55.00
CA PRO A 429 -31.89 18.53 54.68
C PRO A 429 -32.14 17.02 54.68
N LEU A 430 -31.97 16.42 53.50
CA LEU A 430 -32.06 14.98 53.26
C LEU A 430 -31.27 14.19 54.34
N PRO A 431 -31.77 13.02 54.77
CA PRO A 431 -31.22 12.30 55.91
C PRO A 431 -29.71 12.05 55.77
N ARG A 432 -28.97 12.36 56.84
CA ARG A 432 -27.51 12.18 56.93
C ARG A 432 -27.15 10.72 56.65
N GLY A 433 -26.58 10.47 55.47
CA GLY A 433 -26.17 9.13 55.06
C GLY A 433 -25.81 8.98 53.58
N ILE A 434 -26.15 9.96 52.73
CA ILE A 434 -25.78 9.95 51.31
C ILE A 434 -24.69 11.00 51.10
N GLU A 435 -23.43 10.57 51.13
CA GLU A 435 -22.28 11.39 50.73
C GLU A 435 -22.37 11.69 49.22
N PHE A 436 -23.01 12.81 48.87
CA PHE A 436 -22.80 13.39 47.56
C PHE A 436 -21.33 13.78 47.45
N LYS A 437 -20.62 13.13 46.52
CA LYS A 437 -19.21 13.39 46.19
C LYS A 437 -18.99 14.91 46.17
N LYS A 438 -18.20 15.40 47.13
CA LYS A 438 -17.76 16.80 47.18
C LYS A 438 -17.29 17.21 45.78
N PRO A 439 -17.68 18.41 45.28
CA PRO A 439 -17.17 18.89 44.00
C PRO A 439 -15.66 18.83 44.06
N LYS A 440 -15.05 18.06 43.14
CA LYS A 440 -13.60 17.99 43.01
C LYS A 440 -13.13 19.42 42.80
N LYS A 441 -12.37 19.96 43.77
CA LYS A 441 -11.56 21.16 43.55
C LYS A 441 -10.77 20.91 42.26
N PRO A 442 -10.75 21.86 41.30
CA PRO A 442 -9.93 21.69 40.10
C PRO A 442 -8.50 21.42 40.55
N SER A 443 -7.95 20.30 40.08
CA SER A 443 -6.56 19.95 40.31
C SER A 443 -5.69 21.09 39.82
N THR A 444 -5.10 21.84 40.75
CA THR A 444 -3.99 22.75 40.50
C THR A 444 -2.67 21.99 40.41
N GLN A 445 -2.69 20.74 39.93
CA GLN A 445 -1.51 20.14 39.35
C GLN A 445 -1.47 20.48 37.87
N SER A 446 -0.67 21.51 37.61
CA SER A 446 0.06 21.67 36.36
C SER A 446 0.44 20.29 35.80
N CYS A 447 0.01 19.99 34.57
CA CYS A 447 0.64 18.97 33.76
C CYS A 447 2.07 19.45 33.41
N GLY A 448 2.92 19.43 34.41
CA GLY A 448 4.35 19.65 34.31
C GLY A 448 5.00 18.38 33.82
N LYS A 449 5.75 18.52 32.74
CA LYS A 449 6.85 17.64 32.32
C LYS A 449 6.43 16.24 31.85
N ALA A 450 5.89 16.18 30.64
CA ALA A 450 6.39 15.16 29.71
C ALA A 450 7.86 15.49 29.43
N SER A 451 8.75 14.95 30.25
CA SER A 451 10.18 14.96 29.98
C SER A 451 10.43 14.08 28.76
N PHE A 452 10.42 14.68 27.57
CA PHE A 452 11.23 14.16 26.49
C PHE A 452 12.67 14.19 27.00
N ARG A 453 13.19 13.02 27.42
CA ARG A 453 14.63 12.83 27.53
C ARG A 453 15.20 13.11 26.15
N LEU A 454 15.77 14.29 25.97
CA LEU A 454 16.74 14.56 24.92
C LEU A 454 17.76 13.42 25.02
N LYS A 455 17.83 12.57 23.99
CA LYS A 455 18.98 11.67 23.83
C LYS A 455 20.24 12.52 23.99
N ALA A 456 21.19 12.02 24.78
CA ALA A 456 22.45 12.69 25.01
C ALA A 456 23.05 13.10 23.66
N LYS A 457 23.43 14.38 23.55
CA LYS A 457 24.23 14.90 22.45
C LYS A 457 25.46 13.99 22.33
N THR A 458 25.52 13.17 21.29
CA THR A 458 26.78 12.57 20.89
C THR A 458 27.73 13.73 20.60
N PHE A 459 28.89 13.65 21.23
CA PHE A 459 29.92 14.67 21.17
C PHE A 459 30.21 15.05 19.72
N ARG A 460 30.30 16.36 19.48
CA ARG A 460 30.96 16.93 18.32
C ARG A 460 32.37 16.35 18.25
N HIS A 461 32.66 15.51 17.27
CA HIS A 461 34.03 15.38 16.79
C HIS A 461 34.37 16.67 16.05
N LYS A 462 35.13 17.53 16.70
CA LYS A 462 35.87 18.61 16.06
C LYS A 462 37.35 18.28 16.14
N ASN A 463 38.01 18.50 15.01
CA ASN A 463 39.44 18.58 14.75
C ASN A 463 40.07 17.20 14.48
N VAL A 464 40.85 17.01 13.41
CA VAL A 464 42.03 17.80 13.03
C VAL A 464 42.24 17.79 11.51
N ALA A 465 42.77 18.89 10.97
CA ALA A 465 43.25 19.01 9.59
C ALA A 465 44.57 18.26 9.42
N ALA A 466 44.65 17.37 8.42
CA ALA A 466 45.92 16.79 8.00
C ALA A 466 46.77 17.86 7.31
N THR A 467 47.68 18.45 8.07
CA THR A 467 48.86 19.12 7.54
C THR A 467 50.05 18.30 7.99
N GLN A 468 50.80 17.76 7.04
CA GLN A 468 52.26 17.85 7.04
C GLN A 468 52.77 17.55 5.63
N SER A 469 53.37 18.59 5.07
CA SER A 469 54.33 18.59 3.96
C SER A 469 55.61 17.86 4.36
N PHE A 470 56.04 16.89 3.56
CA PHE A 470 57.24 16.92 2.71
C PHE A 470 57.36 15.58 1.97
#